data_AF-A0A350RKW3-F1
#
_entry.id   AF-A0A350RKW3-F1
#
_cell.length_a   1.000
_cell.length_b   1.000
_cell.length_c   1.000
_cell.angle_alpha   90.00
_cell.angle_beta   90.00
_cell.angle_gamma   90.00
#
_symmetry.space_group_name_H-M   'P 1'
#
loop_
_entity.id
_entity.type
_entity.pdbx_description
1 polymer ?
#
loop_
_entity_poly.entity_id
_entity_poly.type
_entity_poly.pdbx_seq_one_letter_code
_entity_poly.pdbx_strand_id
1 'polypeptide(L)'
;MSYPCWILGLMKIETREAKMLNPQPDRSQSAGDGSVSAIESAPSVRFSIVAKVITQVGARCGIEVPGFKSPPRSADLDRTVRRQSSGSVVAVRIRDRPFEAVIADMIEGVILCNDVPIGKAGKLRNIMWSAVMQSERQAGLHSKHKRTVVVHHPIIGDNVEAA
;
A
#
# COMPACT_ATOMS: atom_id res chain seq x y z
N MET A 1 -31.76 1.65 -12.17
CA MET A 1 -31.21 0.70 -11.17
C MET A 1 -29.80 1.17 -10.82
N SER A 2 -29.55 2.01 -9.83
CA SER A 2 -29.76 1.89 -8.37
C SER A 2 -29.06 0.68 -7.77
N TYR A 3 -27.81 0.87 -7.33
CA TYR A 3 -27.12 -0.03 -6.41
C TYR A 3 -26.99 0.69 -5.04
N PRO A 4 -27.11 -0.04 -3.92
CA PRO A 4 -27.62 0.51 -2.68
C PRO A 4 -26.55 1.04 -1.72
N CYS A 5 -27.01 2.04 -0.96
CA CYS A 5 -26.52 2.55 0.30
C CYS A 5 -26.34 1.42 1.33
N TRP A 6 -25.17 1.32 1.97
CA TRP A 6 -24.99 0.55 3.20
C TRP A 6 -24.52 1.48 4.30
N ILE A 7 -25.50 1.90 5.10
CA ILE A 7 -25.37 2.48 6.44
C ILE A 7 -25.98 1.43 7.40
N LEU A 8 -25.39 1.34 8.61
CA LEU A 8 -25.82 0.68 9.86
C LEU A 8 -25.31 -0.74 10.14
N GLY A 9 -24.72 -0.88 11.33
CA GLY A 9 -24.38 -2.15 11.95
C GLY A 9 -23.43 -2.03 13.14
N LEU A 10 -23.64 -1.04 14.02
CA LEU A 10 -22.93 -0.91 15.29
C LEU A 10 -23.38 -2.06 16.21
N MET A 11 -22.54 -3.09 16.40
CA MET A 11 -22.77 -4.11 17.42
C MET A 11 -21.57 -4.13 18.36
N LYS A 12 -21.74 -3.51 19.53
CA LYS A 12 -20.85 -3.67 20.69
C LYS A 12 -20.94 -5.13 21.14
N ILE A 13 -19.80 -5.81 21.20
CA ILE A 13 -19.65 -7.03 22.00
C ILE A 13 -18.50 -6.75 22.98
N GLU A 14 -18.89 -6.65 24.25
CA GLU A 14 -18.01 -6.46 25.39
C GLU A 14 -17.66 -7.83 25.96
N THR A 15 -16.39 -8.23 25.89
CA THR A 15 -15.89 -9.44 26.55
C THR A 15 -14.81 -9.02 27.54
N ARG A 16 -15.11 -9.19 28.84
CA ARG A 16 -14.19 -8.97 29.94
C ARG A 16 -13.23 -10.16 30.09
N GLU A 17 -11.94 -9.85 30.03
CA GLU A 17 -10.82 -10.34 30.83
C GLU A 17 -10.87 -11.77 31.41
N ALA A 18 -9.98 -12.63 30.91
CA ALA A 18 -9.38 -13.71 31.68
C ALA A 18 -7.86 -13.51 31.72
N LYS A 19 -7.41 -12.86 32.79
CA LYS A 19 -6.03 -12.67 33.20
C LYS A 19 -5.45 -13.99 33.71
N MET A 20 -4.44 -14.59 33.05
CA MET A 20 -3.42 -15.41 33.73
C MET A 20 -2.09 -15.45 32.98
N LEU A 21 -1.06 -14.99 33.72
CA LEU A 21 0.37 -15.33 33.74
C LEU A 21 1.19 -15.43 32.43
N ASN A 22 2.07 -14.43 32.29
CA ASN A 22 3.32 -14.41 31.54
C ASN A 22 4.33 -15.42 32.12
N PRO A 23 5.19 -16.01 31.27
CA PRO A 23 6.63 -15.77 31.47
C PRO A 23 7.35 -15.41 30.16
N GLN A 24 8.06 -14.26 30.19
CA GLN A 24 9.24 -14.00 29.34
C GLN A 24 10.42 -14.77 29.97
N PRO A 25 11.35 -15.35 29.20
CA PRO A 25 12.25 -14.64 28.28
C PRO A 25 12.45 -15.39 26.94
N ASP A 26 12.89 -14.79 25.84
CA ASP A 26 14.26 -14.40 25.60
C ASP A 26 14.35 -13.41 24.43
N ARG A 27 15.13 -12.36 24.65
CA ARG A 27 15.46 -11.33 23.68
C ARG A 27 16.72 -11.79 22.95
N SER A 28 16.54 -12.59 21.91
CA SER A 28 17.61 -12.93 20.96
C SER A 28 17.27 -12.39 19.58
N GLN A 29 17.91 -11.27 19.24
CA GLN A 29 17.99 -10.72 17.89
C GLN A 29 18.70 -11.73 16.99
N SER A 30 18.12 -12.04 15.83
CA SER A 30 18.90 -12.43 14.65
C SER A 30 18.38 -11.64 13.45
N ALA A 31 19.16 -10.62 13.09
CA ALA A 31 19.07 -9.94 11.82
C ALA A 31 19.51 -10.90 10.71
N GLY A 32 18.70 -11.06 9.67
CA GLY A 32 19.13 -11.74 8.45
C GLY A 32 18.10 -12.60 7.72
N ASP A 33 16.91 -12.08 7.45
CA ASP A 33 16.18 -12.47 6.22
C ASP A 33 15.29 -11.30 5.78
N GLY A 34 15.94 -10.25 5.28
CA GLY A 34 15.26 -9.19 4.55
C GLY A 34 14.83 -9.70 3.18
N SER A 35 13.95 -10.71 3.16
CA SER A 35 13.40 -11.24 1.93
C SER A 35 12.71 -10.09 1.20
N VAL A 36 13.18 -9.80 -0.01
CA VAL A 36 12.63 -8.73 -0.87
C VAL A 36 11.11 -8.86 -1.01
N SER A 37 10.60 -10.10 -0.92
CA SER A 37 9.17 -10.40 -0.93
C SER A 37 8.40 -9.84 0.26
N ALA A 38 8.98 -9.86 1.47
CA ALA A 38 8.36 -9.28 2.66
C ALA A 38 8.31 -7.75 2.57
N ILE A 39 9.33 -7.13 1.97
CA ILE A 39 9.38 -5.68 1.73
C ILE A 39 8.31 -5.26 0.71
N GLU A 40 8.14 -6.02 -0.38
CA GLU A 40 7.08 -5.80 -1.37
C GLU A 40 5.67 -6.00 -0.80
N SER A 41 5.52 -6.82 0.25
CA SER A 41 4.25 -7.04 0.94
C SER A 41 3.90 -5.93 1.95
N ALA A 42 4.86 -5.08 2.34
CA ALA A 42 4.64 -4.02 3.32
C ALA A 42 3.57 -3.02 2.82
N PRO A 43 2.56 -2.64 3.65
CA PRO A 43 1.47 -1.77 3.22
C PRO A 43 1.92 -0.42 2.65
N SER A 44 3.03 0.15 3.14
CA SER A 44 3.60 1.39 2.64
C SER A 44 4.22 1.23 1.24
N VAL A 45 4.91 0.12 0.98
CA VAL A 45 5.51 -0.18 -0.32
C VAL A 45 4.42 -0.42 -1.35
N ARG A 46 3.42 -1.23 -1.02
CA ARG A 46 2.23 -1.43 -1.87
C ARG A 46 1.55 -0.10 -2.17
N PHE A 47 1.38 0.78 -1.18
CA PHE A 47 0.79 2.11 -1.38
C PHE A 47 1.57 2.95 -2.40
N SER A 48 2.90 2.97 -2.30
CA SER A 48 3.77 3.67 -3.26
C SER A 48 3.69 3.08 -4.68
N ILE A 49 3.61 1.75 -4.81
CA ILE A 49 3.45 1.08 -6.10
C ILE A 49 2.10 1.46 -6.74
N VAL A 50 1.01 1.35 -5.98
CA VAL A 50 -0.33 1.75 -6.44
C VAL A 50 -0.35 3.22 -6.86
N ALA A 51 0.22 4.12 -6.06
CA ALA A 51 0.31 5.54 -6.38
C ALA A 51 1.00 5.76 -7.74
N LYS A 52 2.12 5.08 -7.96
CA LYS A 52 2.87 5.16 -9.22
C LYS A 52 2.05 4.67 -10.41
N VAL A 53 1.35 3.55 -10.28
CA VAL A 53 0.49 3.00 -11.35
C VAL A 53 -0.64 3.97 -11.68
N ILE A 54 -1.32 4.51 -10.67
CA ILE A 54 -2.39 5.50 -10.87
C ILE A 54 -1.83 6.76 -11.57
N THR A 55 -0.67 7.26 -11.17
CA THR A 55 -0.02 8.40 -11.84
C THR A 55 0.26 8.11 -13.31
N GLN A 56 0.80 6.93 -13.64
CA GLN A 56 1.09 6.55 -15.02
C GLN A 56 -0.17 6.42 -15.87
N VAL A 57 -1.21 5.80 -15.34
CA VAL A 57 -2.50 5.66 -16.00
C VAL A 57 -3.18 7.01 -16.18
N GLY A 58 -3.19 7.84 -15.12
CA GLY A 58 -3.75 9.19 -15.16
C GLY A 58 -3.10 10.06 -16.23
N ALA A 59 -1.76 10.04 -16.33
CA ALA A 59 -1.04 10.75 -17.39
C ALA A 59 -1.47 10.31 -18.80
N ARG A 60 -1.64 9.00 -19.04
CA ARG A 60 -2.13 8.47 -20.33
C ARG A 60 -3.58 8.85 -20.63
N CYS A 61 -4.38 9.08 -19.60
CA CYS A 61 -5.77 9.52 -19.72
C CYS A 61 -5.93 11.05 -19.74
N GLY A 62 -4.84 11.83 -19.65
CA GLY A 62 -4.90 13.28 -19.56
C GLY A 62 -5.51 13.81 -18.26
N ILE A 63 -5.35 13.07 -17.16
CA ILE A 63 -5.87 13.41 -15.83
C ILE A 63 -4.73 13.91 -14.93
N GLU A 64 -4.96 15.02 -14.23
CA GLU A 64 -4.01 15.55 -13.24
C GLU A 64 -4.11 14.74 -11.94
N VAL A 65 -3.13 13.87 -11.68
CA VAL A 65 -3.17 13.00 -10.50
C VAL A 65 -2.69 13.77 -9.26
N PRO A 66 -3.45 13.75 -8.14
CA PRO A 66 -3.05 14.41 -6.90
C PRO A 66 -1.83 13.74 -6.28
N GLY A 67 -1.10 14.48 -5.45
CA GLY A 67 -0.08 13.91 -4.58
C GLY A 67 -0.72 12.96 -3.56
N PHE A 68 -0.23 11.73 -3.47
CA PHE A 68 -0.72 10.74 -2.50
C PHE A 68 0.12 10.76 -1.21
N LYS A 69 -0.54 10.74 -0.05
CA LYS A 69 0.09 10.68 1.27
C LYS A 69 -0.58 9.66 2.19
N SER A 70 0.12 9.20 3.22
CA SER A 70 -0.44 8.40 4.31
C SER A 70 0.38 8.61 5.59
N PRO A 71 -0.26 8.59 6.79
CA PRO A 71 -1.70 8.64 7.02
C PRO A 71 -2.29 10.07 6.85
N PRO A 72 -3.62 10.23 6.90
CA PRO A 72 -4.25 11.55 7.04
C PRO A 72 -3.85 12.22 8.36
N ARG A 73 -3.92 13.56 8.41
CA ARG A 73 -3.58 14.31 9.64
C ARG A 73 -4.56 14.02 10.78
N SER A 74 -5.83 13.75 10.46
CA SER A 74 -6.84 13.30 11.42
C SER A 74 -6.93 11.78 11.36
N ALA A 75 -6.62 11.10 12.47
CA ALA A 75 -6.53 9.63 12.52
C ALA A 75 -7.88 8.92 12.27
N ASP A 76 -8.99 9.59 12.57
CA ASP A 76 -10.34 9.03 12.47
C ASP A 76 -10.91 9.05 11.04
N LEU A 77 -10.22 9.71 10.10
CA LEU A 77 -10.67 9.81 8.72
C LEU A 77 -9.96 8.79 7.83
N ASP A 78 -10.72 8.15 6.97
CA ASP A 78 -10.20 7.18 6.00
C ASP A 78 -9.46 7.84 4.85
N ARG A 79 -9.96 9.00 4.40
CA ARG A 79 -9.39 9.78 3.32
C ARG A 79 -9.61 11.27 3.56
N THR A 80 -8.61 12.08 3.25
CA THR A 80 -8.74 13.54 3.21
C THR A 80 -8.25 14.09 1.89
N VAL A 81 -8.90 15.14 1.39
CA VAL A 81 -8.50 15.87 0.18
C VAL A 81 -8.15 17.30 0.57
N ARG A 82 -7.00 17.78 0.10
CA ARG A 82 -6.57 19.17 0.26
C ARG A 82 -6.25 19.76 -1.10
N ARG A 83 -7.00 20.79 -1.51
CA ARG A 83 -6.75 21.56 -2.73
C ARG A 83 -5.82 22.74 -2.41
N GLN A 84 -4.82 22.97 -3.26
CA GLN A 84 -3.87 24.09 -3.17
C GLN A 84 -3.70 24.70 -4.56
N SER A 85 -3.15 25.92 -4.64
CA SER A 85 -2.87 26.58 -5.92
C SER A 85 -1.89 25.81 -6.81
N SER A 86 -0.99 25.01 -6.20
CA SER A 86 -0.01 24.17 -6.90
C SER A 86 -0.48 22.74 -7.18
N GLY A 87 -1.74 22.43 -6.89
CA GLY A 87 -2.33 21.10 -7.11
C GLY A 87 -3.02 20.53 -5.87
N SER A 88 -3.48 19.29 -5.99
CA SER A 88 -4.26 18.62 -4.95
C SER A 88 -3.47 17.50 -4.26
N VAL A 89 -3.78 17.26 -2.98
CA VAL A 89 -3.21 16.18 -2.17
C VAL A 89 -4.33 15.31 -1.63
N VAL A 90 -4.19 14.00 -1.78
CA VAL A 90 -5.08 12.98 -1.21
C VAL A 90 -4.28 12.20 -0.17
N ALA A 91 -4.70 12.26 1.10
CA ALA A 91 -4.13 11.43 2.14
C ALA A 91 -5.08 10.28 2.49
N VAL A 92 -4.57 9.06 2.63
CA VAL A 92 -5.36 7.83 2.85
C VAL A 92 -4.84 7.05 4.05
N ARG A 93 -5.75 6.50 4.86
CA ARG A 93 -5.43 5.61 5.98
C ARG A 93 -5.16 4.20 5.44
N ILE A 94 -3.94 3.70 5.66
CA ILE A 94 -3.47 2.39 5.16
C ILE A 94 -3.41 1.29 6.24
N ARG A 95 -3.56 1.67 7.52
CA ARG A 95 -3.50 0.74 8.66
C ARG A 95 -4.92 0.33 9.07
N ASP A 96 -5.03 -0.92 9.53
CA ASP A 96 -6.27 -1.51 10.07
C ASP A 96 -7.44 -1.47 9.07
N ARG A 97 -7.12 -1.58 7.78
CA ARG A 97 -8.08 -1.55 6.68
C ARG A 97 -7.69 -2.53 5.57
N PRO A 98 -8.68 -3.11 4.86
CA PRO A 98 -8.40 -3.87 3.66
C PRO A 98 -7.73 -2.97 2.62
N PHE A 99 -6.71 -3.48 1.95
CA PHE A 99 -5.90 -2.70 1.04
C PHE A 99 -6.68 -2.29 -0.23
N GLU A 100 -7.70 -3.06 -0.59
CA GLU A 100 -8.66 -2.76 -1.65
C GLU A 100 -9.42 -1.46 -1.37
N ALA A 101 -9.76 -1.19 -0.10
CA ALA A 101 -10.40 0.08 0.28
C ALA A 101 -9.41 1.25 0.14
N VAL A 102 -8.12 1.04 0.39
CA VAL A 102 -7.07 2.04 0.16
C VAL A 102 -6.99 2.38 -1.33
N ILE A 103 -6.99 1.37 -2.20
CA ILE A 103 -6.96 1.55 -3.66
C ILE A 103 -8.20 2.34 -4.12
N ALA A 104 -9.38 1.96 -3.64
CA ALA A 104 -10.63 2.67 -3.95
C ALA A 104 -10.56 4.14 -3.51
N ASP A 105 -10.06 4.41 -2.30
CA ASP A 105 -9.89 5.76 -1.78
C ASP A 105 -8.91 6.61 -2.60
N MET A 106 -7.82 6.02 -3.09
CA MET A 106 -6.88 6.70 -3.98
C MET A 106 -7.54 7.08 -5.30
N ILE A 107 -8.27 6.15 -5.93
CA ILE A 107 -8.96 6.38 -7.21
C ILE A 107 -10.06 7.43 -7.06
N GLU A 108 -10.86 7.36 -6.00
CA GLU A 108 -11.88 8.39 -5.77
C GLU A 108 -11.26 9.75 -5.44
N GLY A 109 -10.10 9.77 -4.80
CA GLY A 109 -9.32 10.99 -4.66
C GLY A 109 -8.99 11.63 -6.00
N VAL A 110 -8.60 10.86 -7.01
CA VAL A 110 -8.35 11.40 -8.37
C VAL A 110 -9.61 12.00 -8.97
N ILE A 111 -10.72 11.27 -8.90
CA ILE A 111 -12.01 11.69 -9.48
C ILE A 111 -12.50 12.97 -8.83
N LEU A 112 -12.43 13.05 -7.50
CA LEU A 112 -12.82 14.24 -6.74
C LEU A 112 -11.93 15.43 -7.05
N CYS A 113 -10.61 15.26 -7.14
CA CYS A 113 -9.68 16.37 -7.41
C CYS A 113 -9.82 16.96 -8.82
N ASN A 114 -10.31 16.17 -9.78
CA ASN A 114 -10.43 16.56 -11.19
C ASN A 114 -11.88 16.86 -11.60
N ASP A 115 -12.83 16.83 -10.66
CA ASP A 115 -14.25 17.11 -10.89
C ASP A 115 -14.81 16.34 -12.12
N VAL A 116 -14.40 15.06 -12.25
CA VAL A 116 -14.65 14.24 -13.45
C VAL A 116 -16.15 13.99 -13.60
N PRO A 117 -16.76 14.26 -14.79
CA PRO A 117 -18.18 14.04 -15.01
C PRO A 117 -18.58 12.58 -14.76
N ILE A 118 -19.79 12.38 -14.20
CA ILE A 118 -20.25 11.06 -13.74
C ILE A 118 -20.15 9.96 -14.82
N GLY A 119 -20.45 10.29 -16.08
CA GLY A 119 -20.35 9.36 -17.21
C GLY A 119 -18.91 8.95 -17.59
N LYS A 120 -17.91 9.79 -17.27
CA LYS A 120 -16.48 9.48 -17.46
C LYS A 120 -15.86 8.83 -16.22
N ALA A 121 -16.35 9.19 -15.03
CA ALA A 121 -15.84 8.70 -13.76
C ALA A 121 -15.89 7.16 -13.67
N GLY A 122 -16.99 6.52 -14.07
CA GLY A 122 -17.09 5.05 -14.08
C GLY A 122 -16.03 4.38 -14.96
N LYS A 123 -15.76 4.93 -16.14
CA LYS A 123 -14.71 4.42 -17.04
C LYS A 123 -13.32 4.58 -16.43
N LEU A 124 -13.05 5.74 -15.83
CA LEU A 124 -11.76 6.01 -15.19
C LEU A 124 -11.50 5.07 -14.00
N ARG A 125 -12.52 4.83 -13.16
CA ARG A 125 -12.45 3.83 -12.08
C ARG A 125 -12.04 2.47 -12.60
N ASN A 126 -12.73 1.98 -13.63
CA ASN A 126 -12.48 0.66 -14.19
C ASN A 126 -11.06 0.54 -14.76
N ILE A 127 -10.59 1.57 -15.48
CA ILE A 127 -9.25 1.59 -16.07
C ILE A 127 -8.17 1.58 -14.96
N MET A 128 -8.27 2.48 -13.98
CA MET A 128 -7.30 2.56 -12.89
C MET A 128 -7.31 1.30 -12.02
N TRP A 129 -8.50 0.82 -11.65
CA TRP A 129 -8.64 -0.40 -10.86
C TRP A 129 -8.02 -1.61 -11.55
N SER A 130 -8.33 -1.81 -12.83
CA SER A 130 -7.78 -2.93 -13.62
C SER A 130 -6.25 -2.85 -13.73
N ALA A 131 -5.70 -1.66 -13.96
CA ALA A 131 -4.25 -1.46 -14.03
C ALA A 131 -3.56 -1.77 -12.69
N VAL A 132 -4.15 -1.34 -11.58
CA VAL A 132 -3.64 -1.64 -10.24
C VAL A 132 -3.68 -3.15 -9.97
N MET A 133 -4.80 -3.81 -10.24
CA MET A 133 -4.93 -5.26 -10.06
C MET A 133 -3.94 -6.06 -10.92
N GLN A 134 -3.65 -5.58 -12.13
CA GLN A 134 -2.64 -6.19 -12.99
C GLN A 134 -1.22 -6.01 -12.40
N SER A 135 -0.91 -4.83 -11.88
CA SER A 135 0.37 -4.56 -11.20
C SER A 135 0.56 -5.44 -9.96
N GLU A 136 -0.45 -5.56 -9.10
CA GLU A 136 -0.40 -6.41 -7.89
C GLU A 136 -0.17 -7.88 -8.25
N ARG A 137 -0.80 -8.36 -9.33
CA ARG A 137 -0.57 -9.72 -9.85
C ARG A 137 0.87 -9.90 -10.35
N GLN A 138 1.41 -8.92 -11.07
CA GLN A 138 2.79 -8.96 -11.56
C GLN A 138 3.80 -8.90 -10.41
N ALA A 139 3.56 -8.08 -9.38
CA ALA A 139 4.39 -8.02 -8.19
C ALA A 139 4.50 -9.40 -7.52
N GLY A 140 3.37 -10.11 -7.34
CA GLY A 140 3.38 -11.48 -6.80
C GLY A 140 4.15 -12.49 -7.66
N LEU A 141 4.13 -12.34 -8.99
CA LEU A 141 4.90 -13.19 -9.91
C LEU A 141 6.41 -12.89 -9.86
N HIS A 142 6.79 -11.60 -9.82
CA HIS A 142 8.19 -11.19 -9.75
C HIS A 142 8.83 -11.56 -8.41
N SER A 143 8.09 -11.42 -7.32
CA SER A 143 8.51 -11.86 -5.99
C SER A 143 8.83 -13.36 -5.94
N LYS A 144 8.01 -14.18 -6.61
CA LYS A 144 8.22 -15.64 -6.70
C LYS A 144 9.49 -16.02 -7.50
N HIS A 145 9.87 -15.22 -8.49
CA HIS A 145 11.00 -15.53 -9.39
C HIS A 145 12.34 -14.93 -8.92
N LYS A 146 12.34 -13.90 -8.08
CA LYS A 146 13.57 -13.28 -7.55
C LYS A 146 14.00 -13.91 -6.23
N ARG A 147 14.39 -15.20 -6.25
CA ARG A 147 15.35 -15.72 -5.26
C ARG A 147 16.73 -15.18 -5.62
N THR A 148 17.08 -14.03 -5.06
CA THR A 148 18.43 -13.48 -5.23
C THR A 148 19.41 -14.35 -4.45
N VAL A 149 20.20 -15.15 -5.18
CA VAL A 149 21.33 -15.90 -4.62
C VAL A 149 22.41 -14.89 -4.21
N VAL A 150 22.75 -14.85 -2.93
CA VAL A 150 23.97 -14.18 -2.45
C VAL A 150 25.13 -15.13 -2.75
N VAL A 151 25.90 -14.85 -3.81
CA VAL A 151 27.13 -15.60 -4.10
C VAL A 151 28.24 -15.03 -3.23
N HIS A 152 28.53 -15.69 -2.10
CA HIS A 152 29.72 -15.39 -1.32
C HIS A 152 30.94 -15.93 -2.07
N HIS A 153 31.76 -15.02 -2.61
CA HIS A 153 33.09 -15.37 -3.12
C HIS A 153 34.05 -15.30 -1.93
N PRO A 154 34.54 -16.43 -1.38
CA PRO A 154 35.56 -16.37 -0.35
C PRO A 154 36.83 -15.79 -0.97
N ILE A 155 37.31 -14.66 -0.42
CA ILE A 155 38.66 -14.17 -0.71
C ILE A 155 39.62 -15.11 0.01
N ILE A 156 40.37 -15.89 -0.76
CA ILE A 156 41.49 -16.69 -0.29
C ILE A 156 42.53 -15.71 0.26
N GLY A 157 42.75 -15.74 1.57
CA GLY A 157 43.79 -14.97 2.24
C GLY A 157 45.15 -15.61 2.01
N ASP A 158 46.11 -14.77 1.63
CA ASP A 158 47.53 -15.12 1.49
C ASP A 158 48.09 -15.61 2.83
N ASN A 159 48.55 -16.87 2.86
CA ASN A 159 49.38 -17.36 3.95
C ASN A 159 50.79 -16.79 3.78
N VAL A 160 51.07 -15.68 4.47
CA VAL A 160 52.43 -15.30 4.82
C VAL A 160 52.87 -16.18 5.99
N GLU A 161 53.61 -17.24 5.70
CA GLU A 161 54.30 -18.02 6.72
C GLU A 161 55.72 -17.47 6.86
N ALA A 162 55.95 -16.77 7.96
CA ALA A 162 57.26 -16.38 8.45
C ALA A 162 57.81 -17.50 9.33
N ALA A 163 58.96 -18.08 8.96
CA ALA A 163 59.97 -18.65 9.85
C ALA A 163 61.24 -18.98 9.04
#